data_AF-A0A1I2BVZ9-F1
#
_entry.id   AF-A0A1I2BVZ9-F1
#
_cell.length_a   1.000
_cell.length_b   1.000
_cell.length_c   1.000
_cell.angle_alpha   90.00
_cell.angle_beta   90.00
_cell.angle_gamma   90.00
#
_symmetry.space_group_name_H-M   'P 1'
#
loop_
_entity.id
_entity.type
_entity.pdbx_description
1 polymer ?
#
loop_
_entity_poly.entity_id
_entity_poly.type
_entity_poly.pdbx_seq_one_letter_code
_entity_poly.pdbx_strand_id
1 'polypeptide(L)'
;MKKTFSVLVFSIFVFLGCSKVGVGDERKMRDEWKKIAEVPDTSVFEGKNLATFGNSITAAENSWAYQLFNELKFKNLYNGAIGGSIWSKRKRTTASGKTIRTQNYNDPDFAGISSSNAANPDDLEYQKRINNCAIVHIQKYLSDTTAPTPDFIILSYGTNDLSSAAVLGDTAAVLREENLDSLDLNTIAGAVKWCIKTLKTKFPDAKLYVSLPLQAESVNRNKDNLKKIGIIKKICDGTLVPYFDCYAESGITQENSKQYLRDGLHPNESGKKVHGDYIIKKLKEANE
;
A
#
# COMPACT_ATOMS: atom_id res chain seq x y z
N MET A 1 17.49 -11.30 -41.20
CA MET A 1 18.51 -12.15 -40.56
C MET A 1 18.65 -11.73 -39.10
N LYS A 2 17.90 -12.37 -38.19
CA LYS A 2 17.98 -12.11 -36.75
C LYS A 2 18.88 -13.19 -36.13
N LYS A 3 19.95 -12.75 -35.48
CA LYS A 3 20.91 -13.58 -34.73
C LYS A 3 20.29 -13.92 -33.37
N THR A 4 20.17 -15.21 -33.07
CA THR A 4 19.79 -15.72 -31.76
C THR A 4 21.06 -15.93 -30.94
N PHE A 5 21.05 -15.41 -29.71
CA PHE A 5 22.12 -15.50 -28.72
C PHE A 5 22.08 -16.90 -28.07
N SER A 6 23.17 -17.66 -28.14
CA SER A 6 23.33 -18.90 -27.38
C SER A 6 23.85 -18.57 -25.97
N VAL A 7 23.12 -19.02 -24.95
CA VAL A 7 23.56 -19.03 -23.56
C VAL A 7 24.53 -20.18 -23.37
N LEU A 8 25.74 -19.85 -22.93
CA LEU A 8 26.82 -20.77 -22.56
C LEU A 8 26.58 -21.25 -21.13
N VAL A 9 26.30 -22.54 -20.93
CA VAL A 9 26.33 -23.17 -19.61
C VAL A 9 27.68 -23.87 -19.45
N PHE A 10 28.42 -23.45 -18.42
CA PHE A 10 29.72 -24.00 -18.03
C PHE A 10 29.58 -25.49 -17.63
N SER A 11 30.26 -26.38 -18.36
CA SER A 11 30.48 -27.75 -17.93
C SER A 11 31.77 -27.85 -17.12
N ILE A 12 31.64 -28.03 -15.81
CA ILE A 12 32.76 -28.46 -14.95
C ILE A 12 32.88 -29.98 -15.12
N PHE A 13 33.92 -30.42 -15.84
CA PHE A 13 34.34 -31.82 -15.87
C PHE A 13 35.27 -32.07 -14.66
N VAL A 14 34.80 -32.86 -13.70
CA VAL A 14 35.68 -33.54 -12.74
C VAL A 14 35.83 -34.98 -13.22
N PHE A 15 37.02 -35.30 -13.70
CA PHE A 15 37.46 -36.66 -14.00
C PHE A 15 37.78 -37.38 -12.69
N LEU A 16 37.03 -38.42 -12.36
CA LEU A 16 37.50 -39.45 -11.42
C LEU A 16 36.92 -40.82 -11.77
N GLY A 17 37.82 -41.78 -12.02
CA GLY A 17 37.62 -43.19 -11.68
C GLY A 17 36.90 -44.08 -12.71
N CYS A 18 37.68 -44.86 -13.45
CA CYS A 18 37.22 -46.10 -14.07
C CYS A 18 36.69 -47.07 -13.01
N SER A 19 35.39 -47.38 -13.05
CA SER A 19 34.87 -48.67 -12.59
C SER A 19 33.59 -49.00 -13.34
N LYS A 20 33.52 -50.19 -13.93
CA LYS A 20 32.36 -50.74 -14.63
C LYS A 20 31.18 -50.83 -13.65
N VAL A 21 30.24 -49.90 -13.73
CA VAL A 21 28.94 -50.00 -13.06
C VAL A 21 27.90 -50.40 -14.10
N GLY A 22 27.15 -51.45 -13.79
CA GLY A 22 26.19 -52.07 -14.68
C GLY A 22 25.03 -51.15 -15.07
N VAL A 23 24.38 -51.49 -16.17
CA VAL A 23 23.24 -50.82 -16.85
C VAL A 23 21.95 -50.75 -15.98
N GLY A 24 22.04 -50.98 -14.67
CA GLY A 24 20.93 -50.95 -13.71
C GLY A 24 20.77 -49.64 -12.92
N ASP A 25 21.75 -48.73 -12.96
CA ASP A 25 21.84 -47.61 -12.00
C ASP A 25 21.28 -46.27 -12.54
N GLU A 26 21.27 -46.08 -13.86
CA GLU A 26 20.76 -44.82 -14.44
C GLU A 26 19.26 -44.62 -14.24
N ARG A 27 18.46 -45.69 -14.13
CA ARG A 27 17.02 -45.56 -13.88
C ARG A 27 16.73 -45.14 -12.44
N LYS A 28 17.48 -45.70 -11.48
CA LYS A 28 17.38 -45.32 -10.07
C LYS A 28 17.84 -43.89 -9.82
N MET A 29 18.97 -43.46 -10.41
CA MET A 29 19.38 -42.06 -10.33
C MET A 29 18.36 -41.12 -11.00
N ARG A 30 17.76 -41.50 -12.13
CA ARG A 30 16.75 -40.68 -12.82
C ARG A 30 15.43 -40.57 -12.05
N ASP A 31 15.04 -41.64 -11.34
CA ASP A 31 13.87 -41.65 -10.46
C ASP A 31 14.15 -40.96 -9.11
N GLU A 32 15.39 -40.98 -8.61
CA GLU A 32 15.84 -40.20 -7.46
C GLU A 32 15.99 -38.71 -7.80
N TRP A 33 16.43 -38.35 -9.02
CA TRP A 33 16.47 -36.96 -9.50
C TRP A 33 15.08 -36.40 -9.77
N LYS A 34 14.09 -37.23 -10.13
CA LYS A 34 12.67 -36.85 -10.13
C LYS A 34 12.09 -36.67 -8.72
N LYS A 35 12.73 -37.23 -7.68
CA LYS A 35 12.37 -37.01 -6.27
C LYS A 35 13.11 -35.85 -5.62
N ILE A 36 14.20 -35.36 -6.22
CA ILE A 36 14.88 -34.14 -5.77
C ILE A 36 14.11 -32.93 -6.30
N ALA A 37 13.09 -32.60 -5.51
CA ALA A 37 12.43 -31.30 -5.38
C ALA A 37 11.73 -30.74 -6.63
N GLU A 38 10.46 -31.13 -6.83
CA GLU A 38 9.43 -30.10 -6.99
C GLU A 38 9.46 -29.24 -5.72
N VAL A 39 10.34 -28.24 -5.67
CA VAL A 39 10.13 -27.11 -4.77
C VAL A 39 8.79 -26.53 -5.22
N PRO A 40 7.75 -26.50 -4.37
CA PRO A 40 6.51 -25.88 -4.77
C PRO A 40 6.83 -24.45 -5.18
N ASP A 41 6.55 -24.10 -6.44
CA ASP A 41 6.60 -22.74 -6.95
C ASP A 41 5.42 -21.93 -6.37
N THR A 42 5.27 -22.00 -5.05
CA THR A 42 4.28 -21.24 -4.30
C THR A 42 4.91 -19.89 -4.05
N SER A 43 4.38 -18.88 -4.75
CA SER A 43 4.78 -17.49 -4.57
C SER A 43 4.80 -17.12 -3.09
N VAL A 44 5.75 -16.27 -2.68
CA VAL A 44 5.93 -15.83 -1.28
C VAL A 44 4.70 -15.16 -0.64
N PHE A 45 3.71 -14.82 -1.47
CA PHE A 45 2.43 -14.22 -1.09
C PHE A 45 1.31 -15.26 -0.91
N GLU A 46 1.42 -16.43 -1.52
CA GLU A 46 0.35 -17.42 -1.53
C GLU A 46 0.06 -17.89 -0.10
N GLY A 47 -1.21 -17.85 0.29
CA GLY A 47 -1.62 -18.25 1.65
C GLY A 47 -1.39 -17.19 2.74
N LYS A 48 -0.82 -16.02 2.42
CA LYS A 48 -0.52 -14.95 3.38
C LYS A 48 -1.70 -14.00 3.62
N ASN A 49 -1.59 -13.14 4.64
CA ASN A 49 -2.60 -12.13 4.97
C ASN A 49 -2.15 -10.74 4.51
N LEU A 50 -3.00 -10.08 3.72
CA LEU A 50 -2.78 -8.72 3.24
C LEU A 50 -3.71 -7.74 3.97
N ALA A 51 -3.14 -6.66 4.52
CA ALA A 51 -3.90 -5.52 5.01
C ALA A 51 -3.63 -4.30 4.12
N THR A 52 -4.68 -3.71 3.55
CA THR A 52 -4.59 -2.47 2.78
C THR A 52 -5.39 -1.36 3.43
N PHE A 53 -4.86 -0.15 3.32
CA PHE A 53 -5.47 1.05 3.88
C PHE A 53 -5.41 2.16 2.85
N GLY A 54 -6.47 2.96 2.76
CA GLY A 54 -6.45 4.06 1.82
C GLY A 54 -7.75 4.81 1.67
N ASN A 55 -7.89 5.40 0.49
CA ASN A 55 -9.03 6.23 0.10
C ASN A 55 -9.96 5.51 -0.90
N SER A 56 -10.83 6.27 -1.58
CA SER A 56 -11.78 5.76 -2.58
C SER A 56 -11.12 4.94 -3.71
N ILE A 57 -9.87 5.23 -4.09
CA ILE A 57 -9.15 4.47 -5.13
C ILE A 57 -8.85 3.04 -4.64
N THR A 58 -8.53 2.87 -3.36
CA THR A 58 -8.26 1.55 -2.76
C THR A 58 -9.54 0.82 -2.40
N ALA A 59 -10.56 1.56 -1.93
CA ALA A 59 -11.87 1.02 -1.56
C ALA A 59 -12.71 0.56 -2.76
N ALA A 60 -12.43 1.07 -3.97
CA ALA A 60 -13.19 0.74 -5.16
C ALA A 60 -13.20 -0.77 -5.44
N GLU A 61 -14.32 -1.27 -5.96
CA GLU A 61 -14.40 -2.62 -6.50
C GLU A 61 -13.34 -2.83 -7.58
N ASN A 62 -12.76 -4.03 -7.61
CA ASN A 62 -11.69 -4.39 -8.53
C ASN A 62 -10.49 -3.41 -8.52
N SER A 63 -10.26 -2.70 -7.41
CA SER A 63 -9.07 -1.85 -7.24
C SER A 63 -7.78 -2.67 -7.25
N TRP A 64 -6.65 -1.97 -7.26
CA TRP A 64 -5.33 -2.58 -7.11
C TRP A 64 -5.25 -3.52 -5.91
N ALA A 65 -5.96 -3.26 -4.81
CA ALA A 65 -5.93 -4.10 -3.61
C ALA A 65 -6.58 -5.47 -3.85
N TYR A 66 -7.72 -5.49 -4.56
CA TYR A 66 -8.41 -6.74 -4.91
C TYR A 66 -7.68 -7.50 -6.02
N GLN A 67 -7.13 -6.80 -7.01
CA GLN A 67 -6.33 -7.44 -8.07
C GLN A 67 -5.07 -8.07 -7.48
N LEU A 68 -4.32 -7.33 -6.66
CA LEU A 68 -3.15 -7.83 -5.93
C LEU A 68 -3.49 -9.07 -5.09
N PHE A 69 -4.58 -9.00 -4.31
CA PHE A 69 -5.06 -10.11 -3.48
C PHE A 69 -5.31 -11.37 -4.32
N ASN A 70 -6.07 -11.24 -5.41
CA ASN A 70 -6.46 -12.37 -6.26
C ASN A 70 -5.27 -12.92 -7.06
N GLU A 71 -4.49 -12.06 -7.71
CA GLU A 71 -3.41 -12.48 -8.60
C GLU A 71 -2.22 -13.10 -7.85
N LEU A 72 -1.93 -12.60 -6.65
CA LEU A 72 -0.87 -13.15 -5.79
C LEU A 72 -1.38 -14.22 -4.82
N LYS A 73 -2.66 -14.60 -4.91
CA LYS A 73 -3.29 -15.68 -4.14
C LYS A 73 -3.11 -15.56 -2.63
N PHE A 74 -3.24 -14.33 -2.11
CA PHE A 74 -3.31 -14.13 -0.67
C PHE A 74 -4.49 -14.91 -0.08
N LYS A 75 -4.36 -15.40 1.15
CA LYS A 75 -5.45 -16.11 1.85
C LYS A 75 -6.54 -15.16 2.31
N ASN A 76 -6.14 -14.03 2.89
CA ASN A 76 -7.06 -13.04 3.42
C ASN A 76 -6.70 -11.63 2.96
N LEU A 77 -7.73 -10.81 2.73
CA LEU A 77 -7.61 -9.38 2.52
C LEU A 77 -8.41 -8.63 3.59
N TYR A 78 -7.72 -7.85 4.42
CA TYR A 78 -8.35 -6.76 5.17
C TYR A 78 -8.23 -5.47 4.34
N ASN A 79 -9.32 -4.99 3.76
CA ASN A 79 -9.35 -3.69 3.07
C ASN A 79 -9.99 -2.62 3.97
N GLY A 80 -9.14 -1.88 4.68
CA GLY A 80 -9.53 -0.79 5.58
C GLY A 80 -9.67 0.57 4.89
N ALA A 81 -9.78 0.60 3.55
CA ALA A 81 -9.90 1.85 2.80
C ALA A 81 -11.33 2.42 2.86
N ILE A 82 -11.43 3.75 3.00
CA ILE A 82 -12.71 4.46 3.04
C ILE A 82 -12.65 5.67 2.10
N GLY A 83 -13.75 5.95 1.38
CA GLY A 83 -13.83 7.10 0.48
C GLY A 83 -13.46 8.44 1.15
N GLY A 84 -12.73 9.29 0.43
CA GLY A 84 -12.36 10.64 0.91
C GLY A 84 -11.33 10.69 2.04
N SER A 85 -10.74 9.55 2.40
CA SER A 85 -9.77 9.48 3.51
C SER A 85 -8.45 10.17 3.21
N ILE A 86 -7.82 10.66 4.27
CA ILE A 86 -6.56 11.40 4.28
C ILE A 86 -5.54 10.75 5.23
N TRP A 87 -4.28 11.21 5.23
CA TRP A 87 -3.29 10.76 6.23
C TRP A 87 -3.62 11.30 7.63
N SER A 88 -3.79 12.61 7.72
CA SER A 88 -3.77 13.35 8.98
C SER A 88 -5.14 13.41 9.69
N LYS A 89 -5.12 13.63 11.00
CA LYS A 89 -6.28 14.18 11.72
C LYS A 89 -6.57 15.60 11.21
N ARG A 90 -7.80 16.06 11.40
CA ARG A 90 -8.22 17.38 10.93
C ARG A 90 -9.27 17.99 11.84
N LYS A 91 -9.41 19.31 11.71
CA LYS A 91 -10.51 20.11 12.26
C LYS A 91 -11.31 20.70 11.10
N ARG A 92 -12.63 20.77 11.22
CA ARG A 92 -13.51 21.48 10.28
C ARG A 92 -14.60 22.23 11.02
N THR A 93 -15.12 23.27 10.38
CA THR A 93 -16.36 23.92 10.77
C THR A 93 -17.48 23.33 9.92
N THR A 94 -18.54 22.84 10.54
CA THR A 94 -19.72 22.31 9.85
C THR A 94 -20.60 23.45 9.33
N ALA A 95 -21.63 23.10 8.55
CA ALA A 95 -22.60 24.07 8.06
C ALA A 95 -23.36 24.81 9.19
N SER A 96 -23.51 24.19 10.36
CA SER A 96 -24.12 24.81 11.55
C SER A 96 -23.21 25.80 12.26
N GLY A 97 -21.95 25.94 11.84
CA GLY A 97 -20.93 26.72 12.54
C GLY A 97 -20.18 25.95 13.64
N LYS A 98 -20.53 24.68 13.89
CA LYS A 98 -19.86 23.84 14.88
C LYS A 98 -18.44 23.49 14.43
N THR A 99 -17.46 23.69 15.31
CA THR A 99 -16.13 23.11 15.13
C THR A 99 -16.14 21.64 15.52
N ILE A 100 -15.76 20.76 14.60
CA ILE A 100 -15.54 19.33 14.81
C ILE A 100 -14.08 18.97 14.58
N ARG A 101 -13.63 17.90 15.24
CA ARG A 101 -12.25 17.37 15.15
C ARG A 101 -12.30 15.87 14.95
N THR A 102 -11.32 15.30 14.27
CA THR A 102 -11.15 13.85 14.19
C THR A 102 -11.08 13.25 15.60
N GLN A 103 -12.00 12.33 15.89
CA GLN A 103 -11.99 11.49 17.09
C GLN A 103 -11.03 10.31 16.90
N ASN A 104 -10.53 9.72 17.99
CA ASN A 104 -9.93 8.40 17.94
C ASN A 104 -11.02 7.33 17.86
N TYR A 105 -10.67 6.17 17.30
CA TYR A 105 -11.59 5.03 17.22
C TYR A 105 -12.11 4.57 18.59
N ASN A 106 -11.26 4.64 19.62
CA ASN A 106 -11.59 4.20 20.98
C ASN A 106 -12.10 5.34 21.89
N ASP A 107 -12.38 6.53 21.34
CA ASP A 107 -13.01 7.58 22.14
C ASP A 107 -14.43 7.11 22.56
N PRO A 108 -14.86 7.34 23.82
CA PRO A 108 -16.17 6.89 24.30
C PRO A 108 -17.36 7.42 23.50
N ASP A 109 -17.20 8.56 22.83
CA ASP A 109 -18.19 9.24 22.00
C ASP A 109 -17.91 9.09 20.49
N PHE A 110 -17.12 8.09 20.08
CA PHE A 110 -16.76 7.88 18.69
C PHE A 110 -17.99 7.76 17.79
N ALA A 111 -18.18 8.73 16.90
CA ALA A 111 -19.37 8.83 16.06
C ALA A 111 -19.44 7.78 14.94
N GLY A 112 -18.33 7.09 14.68
CA GLY A 112 -18.16 6.18 13.55
C GLY A 112 -17.38 6.80 12.38
N ILE A 113 -17.39 6.08 11.26
CA ILE A 113 -16.74 6.39 9.98
C ILE A 113 -17.83 6.33 8.91
N SER A 114 -17.78 7.19 7.89
CA SER A 114 -18.80 7.20 6.82
C SER A 114 -18.20 7.45 5.45
N SER A 115 -18.60 6.65 4.46
CA SER A 115 -18.31 6.87 3.04
C SER A 115 -19.42 7.61 2.30
N SER A 116 -20.46 8.09 3.00
CA SER A 116 -21.57 8.80 2.36
C SER A 116 -21.09 10.08 1.68
N ASN A 117 -21.70 10.37 0.53
CA ASN A 117 -21.46 11.55 -0.29
C ASN A 117 -22.64 12.52 -0.28
N ALA A 118 -23.55 12.40 0.70
CA ALA A 118 -24.68 13.32 0.86
C ALA A 118 -24.22 14.78 0.76
N ALA A 119 -24.93 15.56 -0.05
CA ALA A 119 -24.57 16.94 -0.38
C ALA A 119 -24.68 17.89 0.82
N ASN A 120 -25.69 17.67 1.67
CA ASN A 120 -25.97 18.47 2.86
C ASN A 120 -26.01 17.58 4.11
N PRO A 121 -24.86 17.06 4.57
CA PRO A 121 -24.84 16.21 5.75
C PRO A 121 -25.10 17.03 7.02
N ASP A 122 -25.74 16.41 8.01
CA ASP A 122 -25.83 16.96 9.35
C ASP A 122 -24.47 16.91 10.09
N ASP A 123 -24.41 17.50 11.29
CA ASP A 123 -23.17 17.55 12.08
C ASP A 123 -22.63 16.16 12.45
N LEU A 124 -23.51 15.17 12.65
CA LEU A 124 -23.11 13.79 12.96
C LEU A 124 -22.45 13.14 11.76
N GLU A 125 -23.02 13.30 10.58
CA GLU A 125 -22.46 12.79 9.34
C GLU A 125 -21.16 13.51 8.97
N TYR A 126 -21.05 14.82 9.22
CA TYR A 126 -19.77 15.53 9.15
C TYR A 126 -18.71 14.96 10.11
N GLN A 127 -19.10 14.64 11.35
CA GLN A 127 -18.22 14.02 12.34
C GLN A 127 -17.75 12.63 11.88
N LYS A 128 -18.64 11.80 11.33
CA LYS A 128 -18.24 10.49 10.76
C LYS A 128 -17.24 10.64 9.62
N ARG A 129 -17.47 11.60 8.70
CA ARG A 129 -16.56 11.85 7.57
C ARG A 129 -15.22 12.42 8.02
N ILE A 130 -15.19 13.29 9.03
CA ILE A 130 -13.92 13.85 9.52
C ILE A 130 -13.03 12.78 10.16
N ASN A 131 -13.63 11.71 10.69
CA ASN A 131 -12.95 10.53 11.23
C ASN A 131 -12.29 9.64 10.15
N ASN A 132 -12.58 9.85 8.85
CA ASN A 132 -11.91 9.14 7.75
C ASN A 132 -10.45 9.60 7.57
N CYS A 133 -9.54 9.08 8.38
CA CYS A 133 -8.10 9.25 8.21
C CYS A 133 -7.31 7.99 8.61
N ALA A 134 -6.06 7.92 8.16
CA ALA A 134 -5.19 6.77 8.40
C ALA A 134 -5.08 6.40 9.88
N ILE A 135 -5.03 7.40 10.79
CA ILE A 135 -4.93 7.17 12.24
C ILE A 135 -6.11 6.35 12.75
N VAL A 136 -7.34 6.79 12.44
CA VAL A 136 -8.56 6.12 12.90
C VAL A 136 -8.72 4.76 12.25
N HIS A 137 -8.34 4.63 10.97
CA HIS A 137 -8.45 3.35 10.28
C HIS A 137 -7.49 2.30 10.85
N ILE A 138 -6.27 2.71 11.23
CA ILE A 138 -5.31 1.83 11.91
C ILE A 138 -5.81 1.50 13.31
N GLN A 139 -6.29 2.47 14.10
CA GLN A 139 -6.85 2.20 15.42
C GLN A 139 -8.03 1.21 15.35
N LYS A 140 -8.90 1.33 14.34
CA LYS A 140 -9.97 0.37 14.06
C LYS A 140 -9.40 -1.03 13.82
N TYR A 141 -8.45 -1.16 12.90
CA TYR A 141 -7.83 -2.44 12.58
C TYR A 141 -7.18 -3.09 13.81
N LEU A 142 -6.47 -2.30 14.63
CA LEU A 142 -5.81 -2.77 15.83
C LEU A 142 -6.78 -3.18 16.96
N SER A 143 -8.00 -2.68 16.92
CA SER A 143 -9.05 -3.00 17.90
C SER A 143 -9.96 -4.15 17.43
N ASP A 144 -9.88 -4.53 16.16
CA ASP A 144 -10.67 -5.61 15.57
C ASP A 144 -9.99 -6.97 15.84
N THR A 145 -10.51 -7.72 16.81
CA THR A 145 -9.99 -9.04 17.17
C THR A 145 -10.28 -10.13 16.13
N THR A 146 -11.10 -9.83 15.12
CA THR A 146 -11.40 -10.74 14.02
C THR A 146 -10.51 -10.51 12.80
N ALA A 147 -9.82 -9.37 12.74
CA ALA A 147 -8.95 -9.03 11.64
C ALA A 147 -7.71 -9.96 11.62
N PRO A 148 -7.35 -10.56 10.47
CA PRO A 148 -6.16 -11.41 10.38
C PRO A 148 -4.89 -10.62 10.69
N THR A 149 -3.96 -11.24 11.43
CA THR A 149 -2.60 -10.71 11.60
C THR A 149 -1.93 -10.60 10.22
N PRO A 150 -1.40 -9.42 9.84
CA PRO A 150 -0.95 -9.19 8.48
C PRO A 150 0.46 -9.73 8.28
N ASP A 151 0.73 -10.34 7.13
CA ASP A 151 2.09 -10.58 6.64
C ASP A 151 2.55 -9.40 5.77
N PHE A 152 1.62 -8.74 5.08
CA PHE A 152 1.87 -7.61 4.19
C PHE A 152 0.91 -6.46 4.49
N ILE A 153 1.44 -5.24 4.50
CA ILE A 153 0.67 -4.01 4.75
C ILE A 153 0.99 -2.99 3.66
N ILE A 154 -0.04 -2.39 3.05
CA ILE A 154 0.12 -1.29 2.08
C ILE A 154 -0.77 -0.11 2.46
N LEU A 155 -0.15 1.05 2.68
CA LEU A 155 -0.83 2.32 3.00
C LEU A 155 -0.92 3.22 1.74
N SER A 156 -2.11 3.64 1.33
CA SER A 156 -2.36 4.44 0.11
C SER A 156 -3.26 5.66 0.39
N TYR A 157 -2.63 6.75 0.83
CA TYR A 157 -3.28 8.02 1.17
C TYR A 157 -2.54 9.21 0.52
N GLY A 158 -3.03 10.43 0.72
CA GLY A 158 -2.34 11.66 0.30
C GLY A 158 -3.08 12.47 -0.75
N THR A 159 -3.81 11.86 -1.68
CA THR A 159 -4.47 12.64 -2.77
C THR A 159 -5.53 13.61 -2.23
N ASN A 160 -6.23 13.23 -1.16
CA ASN A 160 -7.29 14.04 -0.53
C ASN A 160 -6.78 15.03 0.53
N ASP A 161 -5.53 14.90 0.97
CA ASP A 161 -4.96 15.80 1.97
C ASP A 161 -4.76 17.22 1.39
N LEU A 162 -4.81 18.22 2.26
CA LEU A 162 -4.46 19.59 1.90
C LEU A 162 -2.94 19.74 1.74
N SER A 163 -2.49 20.73 0.95
CA SER A 163 -1.07 20.96 0.64
C SER A 163 -0.48 22.22 1.30
N SER A 164 -1.21 22.83 2.23
CA SER A 164 -0.72 23.99 3.00
C SER A 164 0.42 23.60 3.93
N ALA A 165 1.39 24.48 4.16
CA ALA A 165 2.56 24.21 5.00
C ALA A 165 2.20 23.66 6.39
N ALA A 166 1.15 24.22 7.03
CA ALA A 166 0.65 23.76 8.32
C ALA A 166 0.18 22.29 8.32
N VAL A 167 -0.34 21.79 7.20
CA VAL A 167 -0.78 20.39 7.05
C VAL A 167 0.36 19.48 6.59
N LEU A 168 1.36 20.01 5.89
CA LEU A 168 2.53 19.21 5.49
C LEU A 168 3.37 18.78 6.71
N GLY A 169 3.64 19.73 7.62
CA GLY A 169 4.48 19.51 8.80
C GLY A 169 5.98 19.55 8.51
N ASP A 170 6.78 19.60 9.58
CA ASP A 170 8.25 19.59 9.51
C ASP A 170 8.79 18.16 9.62
N THR A 171 9.27 17.62 8.50
CA THR A 171 9.84 16.27 8.45
C THR A 171 11.08 16.10 9.32
N ALA A 172 11.92 17.13 9.47
CA ALA A 172 13.16 17.03 10.24
C ALA A 172 12.89 17.03 11.75
N ALA A 173 11.90 17.81 12.21
CA ALA A 173 11.43 17.73 13.59
C ALA A 173 10.76 16.37 13.86
N VAL A 174 9.83 15.96 13.00
CA VAL A 174 9.10 14.69 13.14
C VAL A 174 10.04 13.49 13.16
N LEU A 175 11.05 13.45 12.29
CA LEU A 175 11.99 12.31 12.25
C LEU A 175 12.85 12.21 13.51
N ARG A 176 13.13 13.31 14.22
CA ARG A 176 13.86 13.30 15.50
C ARG A 176 13.01 12.94 16.71
N GLU A 177 11.69 13.11 16.62
CA GLU A 177 10.77 12.82 17.73
C GLU A 177 10.49 11.32 17.85
N GLU A 178 11.02 10.66 18.87
CA GLU A 178 10.85 9.21 19.06
C GLU A 178 9.57 8.86 19.83
N ASN A 179 9.03 9.78 20.64
CA ASN A 179 7.76 9.56 21.31
C ASN A 179 6.59 9.81 20.36
N LEU A 180 5.90 8.74 19.96
CA LEU A 180 4.77 8.81 19.04
C LEU A 180 3.61 9.67 19.55
N ASP A 181 3.45 9.80 20.87
CA ASP A 181 2.41 10.64 21.48
C ASP A 181 2.71 12.14 21.37
N SER A 182 3.96 12.50 21.07
CA SER A 182 4.39 13.90 20.87
C SER A 182 4.30 14.36 19.41
N LEU A 183 3.95 13.46 18.48
CA LEU A 183 3.79 13.80 17.07
C LEU A 183 2.51 14.61 16.83
N ASP A 184 2.61 15.68 16.04
CA ASP A 184 1.41 16.39 15.57
C ASP A 184 0.71 15.59 14.46
N LEU A 185 -0.32 14.84 14.87
CA LEU A 185 -1.13 14.03 13.96
C LEU A 185 -2.04 14.84 13.04
N ASN A 186 -2.11 16.17 13.17
CA ASN A 186 -2.78 17.04 12.20
C ASN A 186 -1.91 17.37 10.98
N THR A 187 -0.65 16.91 10.98
CA THR A 187 0.26 17.01 9.85
C THR A 187 0.40 15.69 9.12
N ILE A 188 0.68 15.73 7.81
CA ILE A 188 1.03 14.55 7.02
C ILE A 188 2.31 13.92 7.56
N ALA A 189 3.35 14.72 7.85
CA ALA A 189 4.61 14.21 8.37
C ALA A 189 4.41 13.38 9.66
N GLY A 190 3.74 13.96 10.66
CA GLY A 190 3.46 13.30 11.93
C GLY A 190 2.56 12.08 11.76
N ALA A 191 1.48 12.19 10.97
CA ALA A 191 0.56 11.08 10.73
C ALA A 191 1.23 9.90 10.03
N VAL A 192 2.04 10.14 8.99
CA VAL A 192 2.76 9.08 8.28
C VAL A 192 3.74 8.37 9.22
N LYS A 193 4.55 9.11 10.01
CA LYS A 193 5.49 8.52 10.97
C LYS A 193 4.75 7.70 12.02
N TRP A 194 3.66 8.23 12.56
CA TRP A 194 2.83 7.53 13.55
C TRP A 194 2.27 6.22 13.00
N CYS A 195 1.67 6.23 11.80
CA CYS A 195 1.12 5.04 11.15
C CYS A 195 2.18 3.97 10.96
N ILE A 196 3.33 4.33 10.38
CA ILE A 196 4.44 3.42 10.10
C ILE A 196 4.97 2.81 11.40
N LYS A 197 5.32 3.64 12.38
CA LYS A 197 5.93 3.18 13.63
C LYS A 197 4.96 2.32 14.44
N THR A 198 3.68 2.73 14.53
CA THR A 198 2.64 1.95 15.22
C THR A 198 2.51 0.55 14.61
N LEU A 199 2.41 0.45 13.29
CA LEU A 199 2.25 -0.84 12.61
C LEU A 199 3.52 -1.70 12.70
N LYS A 200 4.72 -1.13 12.51
CA LYS A 200 6.00 -1.86 12.68
C LYS A 200 6.21 -2.35 14.11
N THR A 201 5.79 -1.58 15.11
CA THR A 201 5.85 -2.02 16.52
C THR A 201 4.87 -3.15 16.79
N LYS A 202 3.65 -3.09 16.25
CA LYS A 202 2.62 -4.11 16.49
C LYS A 202 2.88 -5.40 15.70
N PHE A 203 3.38 -5.27 14.48
CA PHE A 203 3.59 -6.37 13.53
C PHE A 203 5.02 -6.32 12.98
N PRO A 204 6.04 -6.63 13.80
CA PRO A 204 7.45 -6.49 13.42
C PRO A 204 7.86 -7.37 12.23
N ASP A 205 7.17 -8.50 12.02
CA ASP A 205 7.45 -9.43 10.93
C ASP A 205 6.72 -9.07 9.62
N ALA A 206 5.74 -8.17 9.68
CA ALA A 206 4.97 -7.77 8.52
C ALA A 206 5.78 -6.87 7.58
N LYS A 207 5.69 -7.11 6.27
CA LYS A 207 6.28 -6.24 5.25
C LYS A 207 5.36 -5.04 5.01
N LEU A 208 5.84 -3.84 5.35
CA LEU A 208 5.07 -2.60 5.22
C LEU A 208 5.57 -1.76 4.06
N TYR A 209 4.64 -1.30 3.22
CA TYR A 209 4.89 -0.42 2.07
C TYR A 209 3.94 0.78 2.07
N VAL A 210 4.36 1.85 1.40
CA VAL A 210 3.50 3.01 1.10
C VAL A 210 3.29 3.12 -0.41
N SER A 211 2.05 3.21 -0.86
CA SER A 211 1.71 3.52 -2.25
C SER A 211 1.47 5.02 -2.39
N LEU A 212 2.27 5.69 -3.23
CA LEU A 212 2.16 7.12 -3.47
C LEU A 212 0.94 7.45 -4.35
N PRO A 213 0.34 8.65 -4.24
CA PRO A 213 -0.78 9.07 -5.08
C PRO A 213 -0.53 8.94 -6.58
N LEU A 214 -1.55 8.59 -7.35
CA LEU A 214 -1.54 8.70 -8.82
C LEU A 214 -1.55 10.17 -9.28
N GLN A 215 -1.19 10.38 -10.54
CA GLN A 215 -1.53 11.63 -11.24
C GLN A 215 -3.05 11.73 -11.45
N ALA A 216 -3.55 12.96 -11.40
CA ALA A 216 -4.91 13.34 -11.77
C ALA A 216 -4.90 14.09 -13.11
N GLU A 217 -6.08 14.32 -13.69
CA GLU A 217 -6.25 15.23 -14.84
C GLU A 217 -5.94 16.69 -14.46
N SER A 218 -6.22 17.07 -13.22
CA SER A 218 -6.04 18.44 -12.73
C SER A 218 -4.57 18.79 -12.46
N VAL A 219 -4.04 19.77 -13.21
CA VAL A 219 -2.70 20.37 -13.00
C VAL A 219 -2.49 20.82 -11.56
N ASN A 220 -3.45 21.55 -10.99
CA ASN A 220 -3.35 22.07 -9.63
C ASN A 220 -3.28 20.94 -8.60
N ARG A 221 -4.08 19.90 -8.79
CA ARG A 221 -4.04 18.72 -7.92
C ARG A 221 -2.70 17.99 -8.02
N ASN A 222 -2.13 17.87 -9.21
CA ASN A 222 -0.81 17.26 -9.40
C ASN A 222 0.30 18.07 -8.71
N LYS A 223 0.28 19.40 -8.85
CA LYS A 223 1.19 20.30 -8.13
C LYS A 223 1.09 20.12 -6.61
N ASP A 224 -0.12 19.99 -6.09
CA ASP A 224 -0.35 19.74 -4.67
C ASP A 224 0.06 18.33 -4.23
N ASN A 225 -0.19 17.31 -5.06
CA ASN A 225 0.24 15.93 -4.81
C ASN A 225 1.76 15.83 -4.75
N LEU A 226 2.51 16.52 -5.61
CA LEU A 226 3.97 16.53 -5.57
C LEU A 226 4.53 17.05 -4.24
N LYS A 227 3.93 18.10 -3.66
CA LYS A 227 4.32 18.60 -2.32
C LYS A 227 4.10 17.55 -1.25
N LYS A 228 2.93 16.90 -1.27
CA LYS A 228 2.55 15.87 -0.30
C LYS A 228 3.43 14.61 -0.44
N ILE A 229 3.69 14.17 -1.67
CA ILE A 229 4.61 13.08 -2.00
C ILE A 229 6.01 13.37 -1.45
N GLY A 230 6.51 14.59 -1.61
CA GLY A 230 7.82 14.98 -1.08
C GLY A 230 7.93 14.80 0.44
N ILE A 231 6.86 15.09 1.19
CA ILE A 231 6.80 14.82 2.64
C ILE A 231 6.74 13.32 2.94
N ILE A 232 5.85 12.60 2.26
CA ILE A 232 5.65 11.15 2.46
C ILE A 232 6.97 10.40 2.22
N LYS A 233 7.65 10.67 1.10
CA LYS A 233 8.95 10.06 0.76
C LYS A 233 9.99 10.30 1.84
N LYS A 234 10.17 11.54 2.30
CA LYS A 234 11.11 11.86 3.39
C LYS A 234 10.85 11.07 4.67
N ILE A 235 9.59 10.90 5.05
CA ILE A 235 9.24 10.10 6.24
C ILE A 235 9.49 8.60 5.98
N CYS A 236 9.10 8.08 4.82
CA CYS A 236 9.38 6.70 4.42
C CYS A 236 10.89 6.40 4.47
N ASP A 237 11.72 7.26 3.86
CA ASP A 237 13.17 7.14 3.86
C ASP A 237 13.73 7.16 5.29
N GLY A 238 13.32 8.13 6.11
CA GLY A 238 13.76 8.25 7.50
C GLY A 238 13.24 7.15 8.43
N THR A 239 12.26 6.37 8.02
CA THR A 239 11.72 5.21 8.78
C THR A 239 12.07 3.86 8.16
N LEU A 240 12.86 3.87 7.08
CA LEU A 240 13.28 2.70 6.31
C LEU A 240 12.08 1.87 5.86
N VAL A 241 11.09 2.54 5.28
CA VAL A 241 9.90 1.93 4.69
C VAL A 241 9.91 2.16 3.18
N PRO A 242 9.94 1.12 2.35
CA PRO A 242 9.86 1.27 0.91
C PRO A 242 8.50 1.85 0.47
N TYR A 243 8.51 2.57 -0.64
CA TYR A 243 7.30 3.09 -1.25
C TYR A 243 7.22 2.73 -2.75
N PHE A 244 6.00 2.61 -3.26
CA PHE A 244 5.70 2.42 -4.67
C PHE A 244 5.31 3.77 -5.28
N ASP A 245 6.11 4.24 -6.24
CA ASP A 245 5.93 5.54 -6.87
C ASP A 245 4.88 5.49 -7.99
N CYS A 246 3.63 5.24 -7.62
CA CYS A 246 2.53 5.20 -8.57
C CYS A 246 2.36 6.54 -9.33
N TYR A 247 2.87 7.65 -8.79
CA TYR A 247 2.82 8.96 -9.44
C TYR A 247 3.67 9.00 -10.70
N ALA A 248 4.90 8.49 -10.61
CA ALA A 248 5.89 8.55 -11.69
C ALA A 248 5.88 7.28 -12.56
N GLU A 249 5.56 6.12 -11.99
CA GLU A 249 5.90 4.83 -12.59
C GLU A 249 4.70 3.95 -12.93
N SER A 250 3.47 4.31 -12.52
CA SER A 250 2.29 3.47 -12.79
C SER A 250 1.90 3.40 -14.26
N GLY A 251 2.34 4.37 -15.07
CA GLY A 251 1.87 4.55 -16.44
C GLY A 251 0.56 5.34 -16.57
N ILE A 252 -0.08 5.72 -15.46
CA ILE A 252 -1.20 6.67 -15.44
C ILE A 252 -0.64 8.08 -15.26
N THR A 253 -0.86 8.94 -16.24
CA THR A 253 -0.37 10.31 -16.30
C THR A 253 -1.52 11.29 -16.49
N GLN A 254 -1.23 12.58 -16.28
CA GLN A 254 -2.18 13.64 -16.62
C GLN A 254 -2.58 13.60 -18.11
N GLU A 255 -1.64 13.29 -19.00
CA GLU A 255 -1.85 13.31 -20.45
C GLU A 255 -2.78 12.19 -20.93
N ASN A 256 -2.68 11.00 -20.34
CA ASN A 256 -3.53 9.86 -20.66
C ASN A 256 -4.72 9.70 -19.69
N SER A 257 -5.01 10.74 -18.91
CA SER A 257 -6.07 10.73 -17.90
C SER A 257 -7.44 10.34 -18.46
N LYS A 258 -7.81 10.79 -19.67
CA LYS A 258 -9.07 10.39 -20.33
C LYS A 258 -9.16 8.89 -20.65
N GLN A 259 -8.01 8.22 -20.80
CA GLN A 259 -7.96 6.79 -21.07
C GLN A 259 -8.10 5.96 -19.80
N TYR A 260 -7.55 6.42 -18.67
CA TYR A 260 -7.41 5.61 -17.47
C TYR A 260 -8.20 6.11 -16.25
N LEU A 261 -8.71 7.35 -16.26
CA LEU A 261 -9.48 7.94 -15.18
C LEU A 261 -10.92 8.20 -15.63
N ARG A 262 -11.90 7.84 -14.80
CA ARG A 262 -13.33 8.00 -15.13
C ARG A 262 -13.86 9.43 -14.90
N ASP A 263 -13.24 10.16 -13.99
CA ASP A 263 -13.69 11.47 -13.51
C ASP A 263 -12.50 12.43 -13.30
N GLY A 264 -11.39 12.16 -13.98
CA GLY A 264 -10.14 12.90 -13.85
C GLY A 264 -9.37 12.63 -12.55
N LEU A 265 -9.84 11.74 -11.67
CA LEU A 265 -9.14 11.35 -10.44
C LEU A 265 -9.12 9.83 -10.21
N HIS A 266 -10.28 9.18 -10.32
CA HIS A 266 -10.44 7.77 -9.99
C HIS A 266 -10.17 6.90 -11.21
N PRO A 267 -9.37 5.84 -11.10
CA PRO A 267 -9.19 4.90 -12.20
C PRO A 267 -10.51 4.30 -12.70
N ASN A 268 -10.69 4.26 -14.02
CA ASN A 268 -11.69 3.40 -14.68
C ASN A 268 -11.20 1.94 -14.72
N GLU A 269 -11.93 0.99 -15.31
CA GLU A 269 -11.52 -0.42 -15.30
C GLU A 269 -10.12 -0.65 -15.91
N SER A 270 -9.81 -0.01 -17.04
CA SER A 270 -8.48 -0.09 -17.65
C SER A 270 -7.40 0.52 -16.75
N GLY A 271 -7.69 1.66 -16.12
CA GLY A 271 -6.77 2.30 -15.18
C GLY A 271 -6.56 1.49 -13.90
N LYS A 272 -7.61 0.81 -13.39
CA LYS A 272 -7.49 -0.10 -12.24
C LYS A 272 -6.53 -1.23 -12.57
N LYS A 273 -6.62 -1.81 -13.78
CA LYS A 273 -5.68 -2.84 -14.25
C LYS A 273 -4.25 -2.33 -14.29
N VAL A 274 -4.01 -1.19 -14.93
CA VAL A 274 -2.67 -0.58 -15.01
C VAL A 274 -2.08 -0.30 -13.62
N HIS A 275 -2.90 0.21 -12.70
CA HIS A 275 -2.47 0.46 -11.33
C HIS A 275 -2.20 -0.84 -10.55
N GLY A 276 -3.05 -1.85 -10.70
CA GLY A 276 -2.89 -3.18 -10.11
C GLY A 276 -1.61 -3.86 -10.59
N ASP A 277 -1.42 -3.96 -11.91
CA ASP A 277 -0.22 -4.53 -12.55
C ASP A 277 1.08 -3.88 -12.01
N TYR A 278 1.09 -2.55 -11.86
CA TYR A 278 2.23 -1.83 -11.30
C TYR A 278 2.52 -2.23 -9.84
N ILE A 279 1.50 -2.21 -8.96
CA ILE A 279 1.71 -2.55 -7.54
C ILE A 279 2.11 -4.02 -7.38
N ILE A 280 1.50 -4.93 -8.15
CA ILE A 280 1.87 -6.35 -8.18
C ILE A 280 3.34 -6.51 -8.56
N LYS A 281 3.77 -5.87 -9.65
CA LYS A 281 5.17 -5.89 -10.09
C LYS A 281 6.11 -5.38 -8.99
N LYS A 282 5.81 -4.23 -8.39
CA LYS A 282 6.66 -3.65 -7.33
C LYS A 282 6.71 -4.52 -6.07
N LEU A 283 5.61 -5.18 -5.71
CA LEU A 283 5.58 -6.06 -4.56
C LEU A 283 6.41 -7.33 -4.80
N LYS A 284 6.33 -7.91 -6.00
CA LYS A 284 7.20 -9.02 -6.44
C LYS A 284 8.67 -8.64 -6.37
N GLU A 285 9.06 -7.55 -7.02
CA GLU A 285 10.46 -7.05 -7.02
C GLU A 285 11.04 -6.82 -5.61
N ALA A 286 10.19 -6.56 -4.62
CA ALA A 286 10.61 -6.33 -3.24
C ALA A 286 10.71 -7.59 -2.38
N ASN A 287 10.24 -8.76 -2.86
CA ASN A 287 10.13 -9.99 -2.05
C ASN A 287 10.49 -11.29 -2.77
N GLU A 288 10.67 -11.26 -4.09
CA GLU A 288 11.14 -12.37 -4.95
C GLU A 288 12.53 -12.02 -5.50
#